data_AF-A0A0F2NUN8-F1
#
_entry.id   AF-A0A0F2NUN8-F1
#
_cell.length_a   1.000
_cell.length_b   1.000
_cell.length_c   1.000
_cell.angle_alpha   90.00
_cell.angle_beta   90.00
_cell.angle_gamma   90.00
#
_symmetry.space_group_name_H-M   'P 1'
#
loop_
_entity.id
_entity.type
_entity.pdbx_description
1 polymer ?
#
loop_
_entity_poly.entity_id
_entity_poly.type
_entity_poly.pdbx_seq_one_letter_code
_entity_poly.pdbx_strand_id
1 'polypeptide(L)'
;MKSKDNQTTSLNQDQQRAYWERIRKASYRLIKYQGRVVAAAFFFGAFMLMSAPEAVQAANYDNGTGNELIGDENHTDAGADDNVAIGLDNSLINGSSDNTVIGDTNWFDAAEDNLVIGDANSLETGANDNVVMGEANTLTTGSESNTVTGDNNQLIDGADSNTIIGDTNTLTTGASSNTVTGDDNQLTNGADFNTVTGDDNEITNGALTNTIDGSNNTIDASDLNQVEGDGNQISSGSDGNDVTGDDN
;
A
#
# COMPACT_ATOMS: atom_id res chain seq x y z
N MET A 1 41.85 33.01 15.01
CA MET A 1 40.53 32.38 14.78
C MET A 1 40.05 32.83 13.41
N LYS A 2 40.09 31.95 12.41
CA LYS A 2 39.46 32.21 11.11
C LYS A 2 38.05 31.63 11.19
N SER A 3 37.05 32.50 11.02
CA SER A 3 35.64 32.12 10.82
C SER A 3 35.59 31.13 9.65
N LYS A 4 35.04 29.93 9.89
CA LYS A 4 34.58 29.07 8.80
C LYS A 4 33.24 29.66 8.38
N ASP A 5 33.24 30.42 7.30
CA ASP A 5 32.02 30.83 6.64
C ASP A 5 31.32 29.56 6.15
N ASN A 6 30.18 29.28 6.78
CA ASN A 6 29.27 28.20 6.42
C ASN A 6 28.63 28.60 5.07
N GLN A 7 29.25 28.22 3.95
CA GLN A 7 28.63 28.37 2.64
C GLN A 7 27.56 27.30 2.46
N THR A 8 26.36 27.60 2.94
CA THR A 8 25.13 26.97 2.45
C THR A 8 24.95 27.39 1.00
N THR A 9 25.38 26.56 0.06
CA THR A 9 25.13 26.79 -1.36
C THR A 9 23.65 26.50 -1.65
N SER A 10 22.83 27.54 -1.59
CA SER A 10 21.46 27.53 -2.14
C SER A 10 21.49 27.06 -3.59
N LEU A 11 20.57 26.19 -4.00
CA LEU A 11 20.41 25.75 -5.40
C LEU A 11 20.35 26.97 -6.34
N ASN A 12 21.01 26.88 -7.50
CA ASN A 12 20.97 27.94 -8.49
C ASN A 12 19.58 28.00 -9.18
N GLN A 13 19.24 29.13 -9.81
CA GLN A 13 17.91 29.34 -10.40
C GLN A 13 17.55 28.31 -11.49
N ASP A 14 18.55 27.79 -12.20
CA ASP A 14 18.34 26.80 -13.26
C ASP A 14 18.00 25.42 -12.69
N GLN A 15 18.65 25.02 -11.59
CA GLN A 15 18.33 23.79 -10.84
C GLN A 15 16.91 23.86 -10.27
N GLN A 16 16.52 25.00 -9.70
CA GLN A 16 15.15 25.19 -9.21
C GLN A 16 14.12 25.10 -10.34
N ARG A 17 14.39 25.69 -11.51
CA ARG A 17 13.51 25.58 -12.69
C ARG A 17 13.38 24.14 -13.17
N ALA A 18 14.50 23.42 -13.30
CA ALA A 18 14.51 22.03 -13.73
C ALA A 18 13.71 21.12 -12.77
N TYR A 19 13.83 21.37 -11.46
CA TYR A 19 13.03 20.71 -10.44
C TYR A 19 11.52 20.94 -10.64
N TRP A 20 11.09 22.20 -10.75
CA TRP A 20 9.68 22.55 -10.98
C TRP A 20 9.12 22.03 -12.32
N GLU A 21 9.96 21.92 -13.35
CA GLU A 21 9.55 21.29 -14.62
C GLU A 21 9.29 19.79 -14.49
N ARG A 22 10.10 19.06 -13.71
CA ARG A 22 9.85 17.64 -13.40
C ARG A 22 8.54 17.47 -12.64
N ILE A 23 8.35 18.23 -11.57
CA ILE A 23 7.10 18.17 -10.79
C ILE A 23 5.86 18.39 -11.64
N ARG A 24 5.93 19.35 -12.57
CA ARG A 24 4.84 19.63 -13.49
C ARG A 24 4.58 18.46 -14.45
N LYS A 25 5.62 17.77 -14.92
CA LYS A 25 5.50 16.58 -15.78
C LYS A 25 4.92 15.40 -14.99
N ALA A 26 5.43 15.12 -13.79
CA ALA A 26 4.91 14.09 -12.90
C ALA A 26 3.43 14.31 -12.62
N SER A 27 3.07 15.53 -12.20
CA SER A 27 1.68 15.93 -11.93
C SER A 27 0.78 15.75 -13.16
N TYR A 28 1.27 16.11 -14.36
CA TYR A 28 0.51 15.95 -15.59
C TYR A 28 0.30 14.48 -15.94
N ARG A 29 1.31 13.63 -15.75
CA ARG A 29 1.22 12.19 -16.00
C ARG A 29 0.20 11.53 -15.08
N LEU A 30 0.26 11.85 -13.80
CA LEU A 30 -0.68 11.40 -12.78
C LEU A 30 -2.14 11.74 -13.12
N ILE A 31 -2.39 13.01 -13.48
CA ILE A 31 -3.75 13.49 -13.74
C ILE A 31 -4.31 12.93 -15.05
N LYS A 32 -3.49 12.88 -16.11
CA LYS A 32 -3.99 12.62 -17.46
C LYS A 32 -3.96 11.14 -17.84
N TYR A 33 -2.95 10.41 -17.41
CA TYR A 33 -2.69 9.06 -17.91
C TYR A 33 -3.01 7.98 -16.87
N GLN A 34 -2.82 8.25 -15.59
CA GLN A 34 -3.04 7.24 -14.55
C GLN A 34 -4.45 7.24 -13.94
N GLY A 35 -5.33 8.20 -14.25
CA GLY A 35 -6.73 8.21 -13.77
C GLY A 35 -6.92 8.32 -12.25
N ARG A 36 -5.84 8.46 -11.48
CA ARG A 36 -5.80 8.47 -10.01
C ARG A 36 -6.08 9.88 -9.45
N VAL A 37 -7.33 10.32 -9.62
CA VAL A 37 -7.78 11.70 -9.31
C VAL A 37 -7.66 12.06 -7.81
N VAL A 38 -7.81 11.09 -6.90
CA VAL A 38 -7.74 11.33 -5.44
C VAL A 38 -6.31 11.67 -5.02
N ALA A 39 -5.32 10.91 -5.48
CA ALA A 39 -3.93 11.17 -5.19
C ALA A 39 -3.52 12.56 -5.72
N ALA A 40 -3.91 12.92 -6.95
CA ALA A 40 -3.56 14.20 -7.60
C ALA A 40 -3.96 15.44 -6.78
N ALA A 41 -5.05 15.35 -6.01
CA ALA A 41 -5.52 16.43 -5.14
C ALA A 41 -4.63 16.58 -3.88
N PHE A 42 -4.16 15.47 -3.30
CA PHE A 42 -3.18 15.50 -2.21
C PHE A 42 -1.77 15.92 -2.69
N PHE A 43 -1.37 15.50 -3.89
CA PHE A 43 -0.09 15.86 -4.54
C PHE A 43 0.14 17.38 -4.66
N PHE A 44 -0.87 18.17 -5.05
CA PHE A 44 -0.71 19.63 -5.23
C PHE A 44 -0.52 20.39 -3.91
N GLY A 45 -1.06 19.88 -2.80
CA GLY A 45 -0.96 20.49 -1.48
C GLY A 45 0.42 20.27 -0.85
N ALA A 46 0.89 19.03 -0.81
CA ALA A 46 2.18 18.66 -0.21
C ALA A 46 3.36 19.36 -0.93
N PHE A 47 3.30 19.48 -2.26
CA PHE A 47 4.39 20.07 -3.04
C PHE A 47 4.52 21.59 -2.91
N MET A 48 3.43 22.34 -2.67
CA MET A 48 3.55 23.77 -2.35
C MET A 48 4.22 24.04 -1.00
N LEU A 49 4.23 23.05 -0.10
CA LEU A 49 4.85 23.14 1.22
C LEU A 49 6.31 22.66 1.23
N MET A 50 6.75 21.86 0.26
CA MET A 50 8.14 21.38 0.16
C MET A 50 9.02 22.39 -0.60
N SER A 51 9.98 23.00 0.10
CA SER A 51 11.04 23.81 -0.53
C SER A 51 11.97 22.92 -1.36
N ALA A 52 12.48 23.44 -2.49
CA ALA A 52 13.53 22.74 -3.24
C ALA A 52 14.71 22.40 -2.29
N PRO A 53 15.18 21.14 -2.26
CA PRO A 53 16.11 20.70 -1.22
C PRO A 53 17.41 21.53 -1.16
N GLU A 54 17.90 21.84 0.04
CA GLU A 54 19.17 22.56 0.21
C GLU A 54 20.35 21.56 0.20
N ALA A 55 21.16 21.61 -0.86
CA ALA A 55 22.43 20.87 -1.08
C ALA A 55 22.32 19.45 -1.68
N VAL A 56 23.46 19.00 -2.26
CA VAL A 56 23.65 17.78 -3.05
C VAL A 56 23.34 16.54 -2.20
N GLN A 57 22.10 16.08 -2.29
CA GLN A 57 21.64 14.78 -1.83
C GLN A 57 21.91 13.73 -2.93
N ALA A 58 22.04 12.46 -2.55
CA ALA A 58 22.49 11.42 -3.48
C ALA A 58 21.51 11.27 -4.64
N ALA A 59 22.08 11.15 -5.85
CA ALA A 59 21.31 11.24 -7.08
C ALA A 59 20.36 10.06 -7.22
N ASN A 60 19.17 10.32 -7.77
CA ASN A 60 18.31 9.25 -8.26
C ASN A 60 19.04 8.44 -9.35
N TYR A 61 18.87 7.12 -9.31
CA TYR A 61 19.47 6.16 -10.22
C TYR A 61 18.40 5.61 -11.17
N ASP A 62 18.20 6.28 -12.30
CA ASP A 62 17.24 5.88 -13.33
C ASP A 62 17.91 5.07 -14.44
N ASN A 63 17.73 3.75 -14.43
CA ASN A 63 18.29 2.86 -15.48
C ASN A 63 17.23 2.33 -16.46
N GLY A 64 15.95 2.59 -16.18
CA GLY A 64 14.83 2.15 -17.01
C GLY A 64 14.42 3.20 -18.04
N THR A 65 13.24 3.02 -18.61
CA THR A 65 12.67 3.91 -19.61
C THR A 65 11.39 4.55 -19.11
N GLY A 66 11.15 5.81 -19.48
CA GLY A 66 9.89 6.46 -19.14
C GLY A 66 9.72 6.85 -17.66
N ASN A 67 10.66 6.53 -16.77
CA ASN A 67 10.53 6.87 -15.35
C ASN A 67 10.62 8.38 -15.07
N GLU A 68 10.06 8.78 -13.93
CA GLU A 68 10.16 10.12 -13.38
C GLU A 68 10.47 10.08 -11.89
N LEU A 69 11.74 10.33 -11.54
CA LEU A 69 12.24 10.28 -10.17
C LEU A 69 12.48 11.69 -9.61
N ILE A 70 11.80 12.04 -8.51
CA ILE A 70 11.83 13.35 -7.85
C ILE A 70 12.16 13.16 -6.37
N GLY A 71 13.07 13.97 -5.83
CA GLY A 71 13.64 13.74 -4.51
C GLY A 71 15.00 13.05 -4.65
N ASP A 72 15.37 12.23 -3.68
CA ASP A 72 16.74 11.74 -3.51
C ASP A 72 16.77 10.22 -3.32
N GLU A 73 17.87 9.58 -3.72
CA GLU A 73 18.12 8.14 -3.55
C GLU A 73 17.07 7.20 -4.16
N ASN A 74 16.17 7.68 -5.02
CA ASN A 74 15.22 6.80 -5.70
C ASN A 74 15.92 6.01 -6.80
N HIS A 75 15.63 4.72 -6.90
CA HIS A 75 16.29 3.79 -7.80
C HIS A 75 15.30 3.07 -8.72
N THR A 76 15.61 3.02 -10.01
CA THR A 76 15.03 2.07 -10.95
C THR A 76 16.11 1.25 -11.65
N ASP A 77 15.82 -0.01 -11.95
CA ASP A 77 16.70 -0.85 -12.77
C ASP A 77 16.35 -0.77 -14.26
N ALA A 78 17.04 -1.56 -15.09
CA ALA A 78 16.84 -1.55 -16.54
C ALA A 78 15.53 -2.18 -17.02
N GLY A 79 14.80 -2.89 -16.14
CA GLY A 79 13.50 -3.46 -16.44
C GLY A 79 12.33 -2.63 -15.90
N ALA A 80 12.58 -1.70 -14.99
CA ALA A 80 11.55 -0.87 -14.40
C ALA A 80 11.19 0.33 -15.29
N ASP A 81 9.99 0.32 -15.86
CA ASP A 81 9.57 1.29 -16.88
C ASP A 81 8.32 2.10 -16.47
N ASP A 82 8.23 3.34 -16.94
CA ASP A 82 7.06 4.22 -16.81
C ASP A 82 6.60 4.52 -15.37
N ASN A 83 7.50 4.41 -14.40
CA ASN A 83 7.21 4.69 -12.99
C ASN A 83 7.31 6.19 -12.64
N VAL A 84 6.58 6.61 -11.61
CA VAL A 84 6.75 7.91 -10.95
C VAL A 84 7.12 7.65 -9.49
N ALA A 85 8.31 8.04 -9.06
CA ALA A 85 8.74 7.92 -7.66
C ALA A 85 9.09 9.30 -7.11
N ILE A 86 8.44 9.66 -6.00
CA ILE A 86 8.61 10.96 -5.35
C ILE A 86 8.91 10.75 -3.87
N GLY A 87 10.07 11.22 -3.41
CA GLY A 87 10.48 11.15 -2.01
C GLY A 87 11.91 10.65 -1.87
N LEU A 88 12.17 9.86 -0.84
CA LEU A 88 13.51 9.37 -0.50
C LEU A 88 13.60 7.84 -0.62
N ASP A 89 14.67 7.32 -1.22
CA ASP A 89 15.05 5.90 -1.12
C ASP A 89 13.96 4.90 -1.56
N ASN A 90 13.14 5.26 -2.56
CA ASN A 90 12.22 4.30 -3.17
C ASN A 90 12.94 3.48 -4.23
N SER A 91 12.74 2.16 -4.23
CA SER A 91 13.37 1.23 -5.16
C SER A 91 12.31 0.50 -5.98
N LEU A 92 12.38 0.60 -7.31
CA LEU A 92 11.51 -0.11 -8.23
C LEU A 92 12.33 -0.89 -9.23
N ILE A 93 12.28 -2.22 -9.17
CA ILE A 93 13.22 -3.09 -9.87
C ILE A 93 12.53 -4.30 -10.51
N ASN A 94 13.30 -5.10 -11.25
CA ASN A 94 12.91 -6.41 -11.77
C ASN A 94 11.62 -6.40 -12.60
N GLY A 95 11.40 -5.34 -13.38
CA GLY A 95 10.21 -5.24 -14.23
C GLY A 95 9.05 -4.47 -13.61
N SER A 96 9.21 -3.84 -12.44
CA SER A 96 8.18 -2.98 -11.89
C SER A 96 7.82 -1.83 -12.84
N SER A 97 6.58 -1.80 -13.32
CA SER A 97 6.12 -0.80 -14.30
C SER A 97 4.84 -0.09 -13.93
N ASP A 98 4.66 1.11 -14.47
CA ASP A 98 3.45 1.93 -14.31
C ASP A 98 3.07 2.25 -12.85
N ASN A 99 4.02 2.15 -11.92
CA ASN A 99 3.78 2.46 -10.51
C ASN A 99 3.87 3.96 -10.24
N THR A 100 3.08 4.41 -9.28
CA THR A 100 3.21 5.74 -8.65
C THR A 100 3.52 5.56 -7.18
N VAL A 101 4.63 6.12 -6.73
CA VAL A 101 5.11 6.05 -5.35
C VAL A 101 5.33 7.46 -4.82
N ILE A 102 4.76 7.75 -3.67
CA ILE A 102 5.04 8.96 -2.88
C ILE A 102 5.43 8.56 -1.47
N GLY A 103 6.53 9.09 -0.99
CA GLY A 103 7.02 8.86 0.36
C GLY A 103 8.37 8.19 0.30
N ASP A 104 8.69 7.43 1.34
CA ASP A 104 10.08 7.05 1.61
C ASP A 104 10.22 5.53 1.68
N THR A 105 11.41 5.02 1.36
CA THR A 105 11.80 3.61 1.62
C THR A 105 10.87 2.54 1.02
N ASN A 106 10.05 2.85 0.01
CA ASN A 106 9.13 1.85 -0.56
C ASN A 106 9.87 0.97 -1.57
N TRP A 107 9.56 -0.33 -1.54
CA TRP A 107 10.23 -1.35 -2.34
C TRP A 107 9.25 -2.04 -3.30
N PHE A 108 9.61 -2.08 -4.57
CA PHE A 108 8.83 -2.73 -5.63
C PHE A 108 9.72 -3.70 -6.41
N ASP A 109 9.29 -4.96 -6.49
CA ASP A 109 9.99 -6.02 -7.21
C ASP A 109 9.01 -6.80 -8.07
N ALA A 110 9.04 -6.56 -9.39
CA ALA A 110 8.12 -7.17 -10.36
C ALA A 110 6.62 -6.92 -10.01
N ALA A 111 6.32 -5.68 -9.63
CA ALA A 111 4.99 -5.20 -9.27
C ALA A 111 4.53 -4.11 -10.24
N GLU A 112 3.29 -4.18 -10.71
CA GLU A 112 2.78 -3.35 -11.81
C GLU A 112 1.53 -2.55 -11.42
N ASP A 113 1.35 -1.38 -12.01
CA ASP A 113 0.11 -0.61 -11.90
C ASP A 113 -0.32 -0.31 -10.44
N ASN A 114 0.62 -0.03 -9.53
CA ASN A 114 0.29 0.29 -8.13
C ASN A 114 0.35 1.79 -7.81
N LEU A 115 -0.46 2.24 -6.87
CA LEU A 115 -0.38 3.55 -6.24
C LEU A 115 -0.02 3.38 -4.77
N VAL A 116 1.14 3.91 -4.36
CA VAL A 116 1.58 3.85 -2.97
C VAL A 116 1.88 5.25 -2.45
N ILE A 117 1.31 5.57 -1.29
CA ILE A 117 1.56 6.80 -0.55
C ILE A 117 1.91 6.44 0.89
N GLY A 118 3.17 6.54 1.26
CA GLY A 118 3.61 6.16 2.60
C GLY A 118 5.08 5.78 2.70
N ASP A 119 5.41 5.07 3.77
CA ASP A 119 6.80 4.70 4.09
C ASP A 119 6.95 3.18 4.20
N ALA A 120 8.11 2.67 3.78
CA ALA A 120 8.52 1.29 4.01
C ALA A 120 7.54 0.20 3.51
N ASN A 121 6.69 0.47 2.52
CA ASN A 121 5.81 -0.55 1.95
C ASN A 121 6.59 -1.44 0.97
N SER A 122 6.27 -2.74 0.94
CA SER A 122 6.85 -3.72 0.01
C SER A 122 5.77 -4.31 -0.89
N LEU A 123 5.95 -4.15 -2.20
CA LEU A 123 5.09 -4.75 -3.22
C LEU A 123 5.95 -5.63 -4.13
N GLU A 124 5.76 -6.93 -4.03
CA GLU A 124 6.59 -7.92 -4.73
C GLU A 124 5.82 -8.61 -5.87
N THR A 125 6.41 -9.67 -6.43
CA THR A 125 5.98 -10.31 -7.67
C THR A 125 4.46 -10.55 -7.71
N GLY A 126 3.77 -9.94 -8.68
CA GLY A 126 2.33 -10.12 -8.86
C GLY A 126 1.44 -9.32 -7.90
N ALA A 127 2.00 -8.41 -7.10
CA ALA A 127 1.23 -7.38 -6.43
C ALA A 127 0.86 -6.28 -7.44
N ASN A 128 -0.23 -6.48 -8.17
CA ASN A 128 -0.65 -5.57 -9.25
C ASN A 128 -1.94 -4.80 -8.92
N ASP A 129 -2.13 -3.64 -9.55
CA ASP A 129 -3.37 -2.86 -9.45
C ASP A 129 -3.75 -2.43 -8.02
N ASN A 130 -2.78 -2.31 -7.10
CA ASN A 130 -3.08 -1.99 -5.70
C ASN A 130 -3.06 -0.48 -5.41
N VAL A 131 -3.83 -0.08 -4.39
CA VAL A 131 -3.76 1.23 -3.75
C VAL A 131 -3.36 1.03 -2.28
N VAL A 132 -2.18 1.52 -1.90
CA VAL A 132 -1.65 1.38 -0.53
C VAL A 132 -1.38 2.76 0.05
N MET A 133 -1.93 3.03 1.23
CA MET A 133 -1.70 4.25 1.99
C MET A 133 -1.34 3.92 3.43
N GLY A 134 -0.13 4.26 3.87
CA GLY A 134 0.34 3.98 5.24
C GLY A 134 1.75 3.43 5.28
N GLU A 135 2.12 2.77 6.38
CA GLU A 135 3.47 2.33 6.67
C GLU A 135 3.60 0.80 6.67
N ALA A 136 4.72 0.30 6.16
CA ALA A 136 5.14 -1.10 6.36
C ALA A 136 4.13 -2.17 5.90
N ASN A 137 3.26 -1.85 4.93
CA ASN A 137 2.37 -2.84 4.35
C ASN A 137 3.13 -3.73 3.36
N THR A 138 2.79 -5.01 3.33
CA THR A 138 3.43 -6.02 2.48
C THR A 138 2.39 -6.70 1.59
N LEU A 139 2.53 -6.54 0.28
CA LEU A 139 1.70 -7.23 -0.71
C LEU A 139 2.61 -8.06 -1.60
N THR A 140 2.36 -9.37 -1.70
CA THR A 140 3.27 -10.29 -2.40
C THR A 140 2.50 -11.19 -3.37
N THR A 141 2.96 -12.43 -3.58
CA THR A 141 2.60 -13.27 -4.72
C THR A 141 1.10 -13.32 -5.01
N GLY A 142 0.69 -12.68 -6.11
CA GLY A 142 -0.71 -12.64 -6.55
C GLY A 142 -1.61 -11.91 -5.55
N SER A 143 -1.23 -10.72 -5.09
CA SER A 143 -2.10 -9.85 -4.31
C SER A 143 -2.57 -8.71 -5.19
N GLU A 144 -3.58 -8.97 -6.01
CA GLU A 144 -4.06 -8.07 -7.04
C GLU A 144 -5.26 -7.22 -6.59
N SER A 145 -5.36 -6.00 -7.09
CA SER A 145 -6.56 -5.13 -6.96
C SER A 145 -6.98 -4.81 -5.52
N ASN A 146 -6.03 -4.73 -4.58
CA ASN A 146 -6.33 -4.43 -3.18
C ASN A 146 -6.32 -2.93 -2.89
N THR A 147 -7.14 -2.52 -1.92
CA THR A 147 -7.07 -1.19 -1.29
C THR A 147 -6.70 -1.35 0.16
N VAL A 148 -5.54 -0.82 0.55
CA VAL A 148 -4.98 -0.94 1.91
C VAL A 148 -4.76 0.46 2.47
N THR A 149 -5.32 0.73 3.64
CA THR A 149 -5.06 1.95 4.42
C THR A 149 -4.76 1.60 5.86
N GLY A 150 -3.62 2.08 6.38
CA GLY A 150 -3.13 1.74 7.71
C GLY A 150 -1.75 1.09 7.63
N ASP A 151 -1.34 0.46 8.73
CA ASP A 151 0.06 0.08 8.92
C ASP A 151 0.23 -1.44 9.12
N ASN A 152 1.36 -1.98 8.67
CA ASN A 152 1.75 -3.39 8.91
C ASN A 152 0.77 -4.45 8.39
N ASN A 153 -0.09 -4.14 7.42
CA ASN A 153 -1.00 -5.14 6.83
C ASN A 153 -0.25 -6.06 5.86
N GLN A 154 -0.67 -7.31 5.79
CA GLN A 154 -0.04 -8.35 4.97
C GLN A 154 -1.06 -9.00 4.04
N LEU A 155 -0.80 -8.95 2.73
CA LEU A 155 -1.57 -9.66 1.71
C LEU A 155 -0.61 -10.55 0.92
N ILE A 156 -0.87 -11.86 0.94
CA ILE A 156 0.10 -12.86 0.50
C ILE A 156 -0.62 -14.02 -0.21
N ASP A 157 0.00 -14.58 -1.24
CA ASP A 157 -0.42 -15.83 -1.89
C ASP A 157 -1.88 -15.82 -2.37
N GLY A 158 -2.26 -14.94 -3.30
CA GLY A 158 -3.60 -14.94 -3.90
C GLY A 158 -4.64 -14.12 -3.12
N ALA A 159 -4.23 -13.18 -2.27
CA ALA A 159 -5.15 -12.34 -1.51
C ALA A 159 -5.66 -11.17 -2.38
N ASP A 160 -6.66 -11.43 -3.20
CA ASP A 160 -7.10 -10.51 -4.25
C ASP A 160 -8.35 -9.70 -3.88
N SER A 161 -8.45 -8.48 -4.41
CA SER A 161 -9.66 -7.65 -4.36
C SER A 161 -10.15 -7.32 -2.94
N ASN A 162 -9.24 -7.22 -1.98
CA ASN A 162 -9.58 -6.90 -0.59
C ASN A 162 -9.55 -5.40 -0.31
N THR A 163 -10.39 -4.96 0.62
CA THR A 163 -10.35 -3.61 1.21
C THR A 163 -10.00 -3.71 2.68
N ILE A 164 -8.90 -3.10 3.09
CA ILE A 164 -8.38 -3.14 4.47
C ILE A 164 -8.23 -1.71 4.97
N ILE A 165 -8.81 -1.43 6.14
CA ILE A 165 -8.65 -0.16 6.87
C ILE A 165 -8.31 -0.46 8.33
N GLY A 166 -7.07 -0.20 8.74
CA GLY A 166 -6.58 -0.51 10.09
C GLY A 166 -5.21 -1.17 10.03
N ASP A 167 -4.78 -1.75 11.14
CA ASP A 167 -3.38 -2.14 11.31
C ASP A 167 -3.20 -3.65 11.52
N THR A 168 -2.09 -4.19 11.05
CA THR A 168 -1.64 -5.57 11.34
C THR A 168 -2.61 -6.66 10.84
N ASN A 169 -3.53 -6.36 9.92
CA ASN A 169 -4.42 -7.36 9.34
C ASN A 169 -3.66 -8.26 8.36
N THR A 170 -3.98 -9.55 8.36
CA THR A 170 -3.31 -10.56 7.54
C THR A 170 -4.31 -11.33 6.69
N LEU A 171 -4.19 -11.22 5.37
CA LEU A 171 -5.01 -11.93 4.40
C LEU A 171 -4.11 -12.80 3.53
N THR A 172 -4.30 -14.11 3.58
CA THR A 172 -3.38 -15.04 2.90
C THR A 172 -4.06 -16.20 2.20
N THR A 173 -3.34 -16.81 1.27
CA THR A 173 -3.68 -18.14 0.72
C THR A 173 -5.08 -18.13 0.09
N GLY A 174 -5.28 -17.22 -0.85
CA GLY A 174 -6.52 -17.11 -1.62
C GLY A 174 -7.65 -16.31 -0.97
N ALA A 175 -7.45 -15.71 0.21
CA ALA A 175 -8.49 -14.92 0.87
C ALA A 175 -8.86 -13.67 0.06
N SER A 176 -10.00 -13.73 -0.64
CA SER A 176 -10.37 -12.80 -1.69
C SER A 176 -11.67 -12.05 -1.44
N SER A 177 -11.77 -10.83 -1.98
CA SER A 177 -13.00 -10.02 -1.94
C SER A 177 -13.52 -9.72 -0.53
N ASN A 178 -12.62 -9.57 0.45
CA ASN A 178 -12.98 -9.27 1.83
C ASN A 178 -12.96 -7.76 2.10
N THR A 179 -13.76 -7.34 3.08
CA THR A 179 -13.68 -6.00 3.69
C THR A 179 -13.31 -6.15 5.15
N VAL A 180 -12.18 -5.57 5.55
CA VAL A 180 -11.65 -5.65 6.91
C VAL A 180 -11.46 -4.23 7.46
N THR A 181 -11.99 -3.96 8.64
CA THR A 181 -11.78 -2.71 9.36
C THR A 181 -11.46 -2.97 10.82
N GLY A 182 -10.36 -2.42 11.32
CA GLY A 182 -9.85 -2.68 12.67
C GLY A 182 -8.49 -3.38 12.62
N ASP A 183 -8.09 -3.99 13.74
CA ASP A 183 -6.71 -4.40 13.94
C ASP A 183 -6.54 -5.92 14.13
N ASP A 184 -5.39 -6.47 13.74
CA ASP A 184 -5.00 -7.85 14.04
C ASP A 184 -5.97 -8.95 13.51
N ASN A 185 -6.80 -8.65 12.50
CA ASN A 185 -7.71 -9.65 11.92
C ASN A 185 -6.98 -10.56 10.92
N GLN A 186 -7.39 -11.83 10.87
CA GLN A 186 -6.78 -12.86 10.03
C GLN A 186 -7.83 -13.54 9.16
N LEU A 187 -7.65 -13.48 7.84
CA LEU A 187 -8.49 -14.21 6.88
C LEU A 187 -7.60 -15.07 6.00
N THR A 188 -7.77 -16.39 6.05
CA THR A 188 -6.81 -17.32 5.44
C THR A 188 -7.48 -18.48 4.73
N ASN A 189 -6.75 -19.14 3.84
CA ASN A 189 -7.14 -20.40 3.20
C ASN A 189 -8.48 -20.30 2.45
N GLY A 190 -8.63 -19.31 1.57
CA GLY A 190 -9.84 -19.10 0.75
C GLY A 190 -11.04 -18.56 1.53
N ALA A 191 -10.80 -17.86 2.65
CA ALA A 191 -11.83 -17.11 3.33
C ALA A 191 -12.28 -15.92 2.45
N ASP A 192 -13.36 -16.10 1.69
CA ASP A 192 -13.78 -15.15 0.66
C ASP A 192 -15.10 -14.44 0.99
N PHE A 193 -15.25 -13.21 0.50
CA PHE A 193 -16.47 -12.41 0.61
C PHE A 193 -16.89 -12.10 2.04
N ASN A 194 -15.97 -12.07 2.99
CA ASN A 194 -16.27 -11.78 4.39
C ASN A 194 -16.17 -10.28 4.68
N THR A 195 -16.96 -9.84 5.66
CA THR A 195 -16.89 -8.48 6.23
C THR A 195 -16.52 -8.59 7.71
N VAL A 196 -15.41 -7.98 8.11
CA VAL A 196 -14.91 -8.00 9.48
C VAL A 196 -14.74 -6.57 9.96
N THR A 197 -15.35 -6.26 11.10
CA THR A 197 -15.13 -5.02 11.85
C THR A 197 -14.73 -5.36 13.28
N GLY A 198 -13.68 -4.71 13.78
CA GLY A 198 -13.15 -4.92 15.12
C GLY A 198 -11.79 -5.62 15.09
N ASP A 199 -11.45 -6.33 16.17
CA ASP A 199 -10.06 -6.69 16.46
C ASP A 199 -9.87 -8.19 16.71
N ASP A 200 -8.71 -8.75 16.37
CA ASP A 200 -8.34 -10.13 16.71
C ASP A 200 -9.32 -11.21 16.17
N ASN A 201 -10.06 -10.95 15.09
CA ASN A 201 -10.98 -11.94 14.51
C ASN A 201 -10.27 -12.86 13.51
N GLU A 202 -10.72 -14.12 13.42
CA GLU A 202 -10.14 -15.13 12.54
C GLU A 202 -11.21 -15.78 11.66
N ILE A 203 -11.02 -15.79 10.33
CA ILE A 203 -11.87 -16.52 9.38
C ILE A 203 -11.00 -17.41 8.49
N THR A 204 -11.33 -18.69 8.41
CA THR A 204 -10.41 -19.71 7.89
C THR A 204 -11.11 -20.81 7.08
N ASN A 205 -10.32 -21.53 6.29
CA ASN A 205 -10.67 -22.82 5.65
C ASN A 205 -11.88 -22.74 4.73
N GLY A 206 -11.92 -21.74 3.85
CA GLY A 206 -12.95 -21.61 2.84
C GLY A 206 -14.29 -21.10 3.38
N ALA A 207 -14.31 -20.42 4.53
CA ALA A 207 -15.50 -19.79 5.08
C ALA A 207 -15.94 -18.59 4.21
N LEU A 208 -17.20 -18.59 3.77
CA LEU A 208 -17.72 -17.64 2.79
C LEU A 208 -18.82 -16.74 3.35
N THR A 209 -18.79 -15.46 2.95
CA THR A 209 -19.92 -14.54 3.16
C THR A 209 -20.33 -14.39 4.63
N ASN A 210 -19.36 -14.34 5.54
CA ASN A 210 -19.62 -14.09 6.96
C ASN A 210 -19.48 -12.61 7.30
N THR A 211 -20.19 -12.19 8.35
CA THR A 211 -20.06 -10.85 8.95
C THR A 211 -19.66 -10.99 10.41
N ILE A 212 -18.57 -10.34 10.80
CA ILE A 212 -18.13 -10.21 12.19
C ILE A 212 -18.10 -8.73 12.57
N ASP A 213 -18.70 -8.41 13.72
CA ASP A 213 -18.57 -7.12 14.40
C ASP A 213 -18.22 -7.34 15.88
N GLY A 214 -16.96 -7.16 16.24
CA GLY A 214 -16.49 -7.39 17.60
C GLY A 214 -15.05 -7.88 17.65
N SER A 215 -14.73 -8.64 18.71
CA SER A 215 -13.35 -9.05 18.98
C SER A 215 -13.20 -10.55 19.21
N ASN A 216 -12.02 -11.10 18.93
CA ASN A 216 -11.67 -12.49 19.26
C ASN A 216 -12.65 -13.55 18.72
N ASN A 217 -13.39 -13.27 17.64
CA ASN A 217 -14.33 -14.24 17.09
C ASN A 217 -13.63 -15.13 16.05
N THR A 218 -13.98 -16.41 16.02
CA THR A 218 -13.42 -17.38 15.07
C THR A 218 -14.53 -18.00 14.22
N ILE A 219 -14.36 -18.01 12.90
CA ILE A 219 -15.20 -18.74 11.96
C ILE A 219 -14.33 -19.71 11.15
N ASP A 220 -14.62 -21.01 11.29
CA ASP A 220 -13.93 -22.06 10.56
C ASP A 220 -14.87 -22.73 9.57
N ALA A 221 -14.50 -22.77 8.28
CA ALA A 221 -15.16 -23.55 7.22
C ALA A 221 -16.70 -23.53 7.29
N SER A 222 -17.27 -22.34 7.42
CA SER A 222 -18.70 -22.11 7.62
C SER A 222 -19.14 -20.84 6.90
N ASP A 223 -20.38 -20.84 6.42
CA ASP A 223 -20.87 -19.81 5.51
C ASP A 223 -22.06 -19.03 6.09
N LEU A 224 -22.24 -17.78 5.62
CA LEU A 224 -23.43 -16.98 5.87
C LEU A 224 -23.72 -16.70 7.37
N ASN A 225 -22.70 -16.64 8.22
CA ASN A 225 -22.88 -16.33 9.63
C ASN A 225 -22.80 -14.83 9.92
N GLN A 226 -23.57 -14.38 10.91
CA GLN A 226 -23.47 -13.07 11.52
C GLN A 226 -23.04 -13.25 12.98
N VAL A 227 -21.92 -12.65 13.36
CA VAL A 227 -21.32 -12.77 14.69
C VAL A 227 -21.08 -11.38 15.26
N GLU A 228 -21.66 -11.10 16.42
CA GLU A 228 -21.49 -9.85 17.18
C GLU A 228 -21.04 -10.13 18.61
N GLY A 229 -19.97 -9.47 19.07
CA GLY A 229 -19.47 -9.58 20.45
C GLY A 229 -18.06 -10.15 20.55
N ASP A 230 -17.74 -10.80 21.67
CA ASP A 230 -16.37 -11.21 22.01
C ASP A 230 -16.20 -12.73 22.16
N GLY A 231 -15.16 -13.31 21.55
CA GLY A 231 -14.78 -14.69 21.85
C GLY A 231 -15.71 -15.79 21.32
N ASN A 232 -16.57 -15.48 20.34
CA ASN A 232 -17.52 -16.47 19.80
C ASN A 232 -16.87 -17.42 18.80
N GLN A 233 -17.32 -18.68 18.76
CA GLN A 233 -16.75 -19.71 17.88
C GLN A 233 -17.80 -20.36 16.96
N ILE A 234 -17.63 -20.18 15.65
CA ILE A 234 -18.40 -20.88 14.63
C ILE A 234 -17.57 -22.04 14.07
N SER A 235 -17.92 -23.25 14.47
CA SER A 235 -17.24 -24.48 14.03
C SER A 235 -17.68 -24.95 12.64
N SER A 236 -16.79 -25.60 11.90
CA SER A 236 -17.03 -26.13 10.54
C SER A 236 -18.44 -26.69 10.26
N GLY A 237 -19.01 -26.24 9.15
CA GLY A 237 -20.34 -26.62 8.67
C GLY A 237 -21.50 -25.99 9.43
N SER A 238 -21.23 -24.98 10.27
CA SER A 238 -22.25 -24.23 11.00
C SER A 238 -22.66 -23.01 10.18
N ASP A 239 -23.52 -23.24 9.19
CA ASP A 239 -23.92 -22.18 8.26
C ASP A 239 -25.17 -21.43 8.73
N GLY A 240 -25.25 -20.13 8.44
CA GLY A 240 -26.48 -19.34 8.59
C GLY A 240 -26.87 -19.01 10.04
N ASN A 241 -25.90 -18.89 10.95
CA ASN A 241 -26.15 -18.56 12.35
C ASN A 241 -26.13 -17.05 12.59
N ASP A 242 -26.89 -16.62 13.60
CA ASP A 242 -26.88 -15.27 14.16
C ASP A 242 -26.46 -15.41 15.63
N VAL A 243 -25.21 -15.06 15.92
CA VAL A 243 -24.57 -15.23 17.23
C VAL A 243 -24.27 -13.86 17.80
N THR A 244 -24.82 -13.58 18.99
CA THR A 244 -24.59 -12.33 19.70
C THR A 244 -24.22 -12.61 21.15
N GLY A 245 -23.20 -11.92 21.64
CA GLY A 245 -22.75 -11.98 23.03
C GLY A 245 -21.31 -12.45 23.14
N ASP A 246 -20.97 -13.02 24.29
CA ASP A 246 -19.60 -13.38 24.62
C ASP A 246 -19.45 -14.89 24.85
N ASP A 247 -18.35 -15.46 24.37
CA ASP A 247 -17.96 -16.87 24.58
C ASP A 247 -19.04 -17.91 24.16
N ASN A 248 -19.71 -17.71 23.01
CA ASN A 248 -20.70 -18.66 22.48
C ASN A 248 -20.10 -19.82 21.67
#